data_AF-A0AAD7G0M0-F1
#
_entry.id   AF-A0AAD7G0M0-F1
#
_cell.length_a   1.000
_cell.length_b   1.000
_cell.length_c   1.000
_cell.angle_alpha   90.00
_cell.angle_beta   90.00
_cell.angle_gamma   90.00
#
_symmetry.space_group_name_H-M   'P 1'
#
loop_
_entity.id
_entity.type
_entity.pdbx_description
1 polymer ?
#
loop_
_entity_poly.entity_id
_entity_poly.type
_entity_poly.pdbx_seq_one_letter_code
_entity_poly.pdbx_strand_id
1 'polypeptide(L)'
;MSFISNASGITLREGTFNNIQGDFVNIFQAGNLASADIGSLLQSLLEDKRRRREDSAGVEEPAQRREETEEEDGLEVVRYKDLRLTREIGRGPGYHLHTGNIKLRAVIVKVFNAGKNARKHWEAAVNLSRRLLHPNVLRIEGTSAPTSIHHFVAYEDAHRKTAEGPLAVALREDLEKSIMLGFKMISDLSSGMDYLSTQGITLPQGPESFDVFLDINDRFLLNVNPPTDANTTQREQEDETNVWTLFNGLCQKVLRLANRVLHDEDIERKPTVFDSSHSPAILEPTPVASQDQATLQNEEAIPNNHQNVTAVPPRREFVWRMMDLPQSLATIAAQITRDLDLRRVSIHRLVSSDGGSIHRCAGYIREEVTLAIRTADSAVVSHDAPTIQEVCSVCHEVVNSGEVFHCICGKKEPGLGPTAKCRLCKSWSHRDCAPASNDSLCAFCFSRTSAQDHGIAISNIDPSAPADSEDMQDAQRRPAMAPHDAGAIDTSEEAPALPTVDKAASRRLRSQNPFRTHNNPFRR
;
A
#
# COMPACT_ATOMS: atom_id res chain seq x y z
N MET A 1 48.00 -6.47 34.59
CA MET A 1 46.71 -6.73 35.26
C MET A 1 45.65 -5.93 34.50
N SER A 2 45.20 -6.24 33.28
CA SER A 2 44.71 -7.47 32.65
C SER A 2 43.61 -8.18 33.45
N PHE A 3 42.35 -7.98 33.05
CA PHE A 3 41.31 -9.01 32.79
C PHE A 3 40.17 -8.36 31.96
N ILE A 4 40.21 -8.52 30.62
CA ILE A 4 39.37 -9.39 29.75
C ILE A 4 37.98 -8.82 29.40
N SER A 5 37.92 -8.42 28.14
CA SER A 5 36.80 -8.28 27.20
C SER A 5 36.13 -9.61 26.84
N ASN A 6 34.80 -9.62 26.64
CA ASN A 6 34.05 -10.53 25.76
C ASN A 6 32.74 -9.80 25.37
N ALA A 7 32.56 -9.37 24.11
CA ALA A 7 32.18 -10.13 22.91
C ALA A 7 30.65 -10.19 22.73
N SER A 8 30.10 -9.19 22.02
CA SER A 8 28.80 -9.29 21.35
C SER A 8 29.06 -9.57 19.88
N GLY A 9 29.08 -10.86 19.52
CA GLY A 9 29.10 -11.30 18.13
C GLY A 9 27.70 -11.16 17.55
N ILE A 10 27.52 -10.22 16.62
CA ILE A 10 26.36 -10.20 15.73
C ILE A 10 26.70 -11.14 14.57
N THR A 11 26.06 -12.30 14.53
CA THR A 11 26.02 -13.14 13.35
C THR A 11 25.03 -12.52 12.35
N LEU A 12 25.57 -11.78 11.39
CA LEU A 12 24.85 -11.45 10.15
C LEU A 12 24.70 -12.74 9.35
N ARG A 13 23.47 -13.26 9.29
CA ARG A 13 23.12 -14.31 8.35
C ARG A 13 23.08 -13.67 6.96
N GLU A 14 23.91 -14.16 6.04
CA GLU A 14 23.89 -13.81 4.62
C GLU A 14 22.51 -14.14 4.03
N GLY A 15 21.61 -13.15 4.05
CA GLY A 15 20.49 -13.06 3.14
C GLY A 15 20.90 -12.12 2.01
N THR A 16 20.83 -12.60 0.77
CA THR A 16 21.16 -11.85 -0.44
C THR A 16 20.27 -10.61 -0.58
N PHE A 17 20.72 -9.47 -0.06
CA PHE A 17 20.17 -8.15 -0.36
C PHE A 17 20.89 -7.58 -1.59
N ASN A 18 20.28 -7.73 -2.75
CA ASN A 18 20.67 -6.94 -3.92
C ASN A 18 19.96 -5.57 -3.85
N ASN A 19 20.79 -4.52 -3.89
CA ASN A 19 20.45 -3.14 -4.30
C ASN A 19 19.51 -2.30 -3.42
N ILE A 20 20.07 -1.75 -2.34
CA ILE A 20 19.84 -0.34 -1.96
C ILE A 20 21.20 0.28 -1.64
N GLN A 21 21.96 0.67 -2.66
CA GLN A 21 23.17 1.44 -2.49
C GLN A 21 23.11 2.67 -3.42
N GLY A 22 22.90 3.82 -2.80
CA GLY A 22 22.92 5.13 -3.44
C GLY A 22 23.31 6.17 -2.40
N ASP A 23 24.60 6.52 -2.40
CA ASP A 23 25.21 7.78 -1.95
C ASP A 23 24.79 8.38 -0.59
N PHE A 24 24.67 7.57 0.46
CA PHE A 24 24.69 8.05 1.87
C PHE A 24 25.90 7.55 2.68
N VAL A 25 26.78 6.73 2.08
CA VAL A 25 27.98 6.21 2.74
C VAL A 25 29.13 7.20 2.55
N ASN A 26 29.16 8.23 3.39
CA ASN A 26 30.40 8.90 3.82
C ASN A 26 30.21 9.82 5.04
N ILE A 27 28.99 9.98 5.57
CA ILE A 27 28.75 10.81 6.77
C ILE A 27 28.59 9.96 8.05
N PHE A 28 28.21 8.68 7.94
CA PHE A 28 27.95 7.81 9.10
C PHE A 28 29.16 7.02 9.63
N GLN A 29 30.36 7.24 9.09
CA GLN A 29 31.60 6.61 9.59
C GLN A 29 32.41 7.51 10.55
N ALA A 30 31.78 8.53 11.13
CA ALA A 30 32.31 9.29 12.26
C ALA A 30 31.61 8.87 13.57
N GLY A 31 31.77 7.61 13.96
CA GLY A 31 31.41 7.17 15.30
C GLY A 31 32.37 7.81 16.31
N ASN A 32 31.83 8.65 17.20
CA ASN A 32 32.50 9.41 18.28
C ASN A 32 33.09 10.79 17.93
N LEU A 33 32.38 11.62 17.17
CA LEU A 33 32.63 13.07 17.21
C LEU A 33 31.50 13.76 18.00
N ALA A 34 31.88 14.58 18.99
CA ALA A 34 30.95 15.35 19.79
C ALA A 34 30.19 16.34 18.90
N SER A 35 28.95 16.70 19.28
CA SER A 35 28.07 17.64 18.56
C SER A 35 28.73 18.98 18.16
N ALA A 36 29.84 19.37 18.81
CA ALA A 36 30.59 20.59 18.48
C ALA A 36 31.43 20.47 17.20
N ASP A 37 31.85 19.26 16.80
CA ASP A 37 32.80 19.07 15.69
C ASP A 37 32.13 19.11 14.31
N ILE A 38 30.85 18.71 14.22
CA ILE A 38 30.09 18.73 12.95
C ILE A 38 29.89 20.16 12.44
N GLY A 39 29.68 21.12 13.35
CA GLY A 39 29.55 22.54 13.00
C GLY A 39 30.83 23.09 12.36
N SER A 40 31.99 22.75 12.92
CA SER A 40 33.29 23.19 12.38
C SER A 40 33.60 22.59 11.00
N LEU A 41 33.21 21.33 10.79
CA LEU A 41 33.40 20.64 9.51
C LEU A 41 32.54 21.26 8.41
N LEU A 42 31.26 21.54 8.70
CA LEU A 42 30.36 22.22 7.77
C LEU A 42 30.84 23.62 7.45
N GLN A 43 31.32 24.36 8.44
CA GLN A 43 31.86 25.69 8.24
C GLN A 43 33.15 25.66 7.40
N SER A 44 34.04 24.69 7.63
CA SER A 44 35.24 24.48 6.80
C SER A 44 34.89 24.11 5.35
N LEU A 45 33.86 23.30 5.12
CA LEU A 45 33.39 22.92 3.78
C LEU A 45 32.76 24.10 3.03
N LEU A 46 32.03 24.96 3.75
CA LEU A 46 31.48 26.19 3.18
C LEU A 46 32.59 27.18 2.82
N GLU A 47 33.61 27.33 3.66
CA GLU A 47 34.75 28.21 3.40
C GLU A 47 35.62 27.69 2.23
N ASP A 48 35.83 26.38 2.13
CA ASP A 48 36.55 25.78 0.99
C ASP A 48 35.78 25.98 -0.33
N LYS A 49 34.43 25.84 -0.29
CA LYS A 49 33.58 26.14 -1.45
C LYS A 49 33.61 27.62 -1.81
N ARG A 50 33.75 28.52 -0.82
CA ARG A 50 33.89 29.96 -1.05
C ARG A 50 35.22 30.31 -1.70
N ARG A 51 36.34 29.76 -1.22
CA ARG A 51 37.68 29.96 -1.80
C ARG A 51 37.74 29.46 -3.25
N ARG A 52 37.17 28.29 -3.54
CA ARG A 52 37.10 27.78 -4.92
C ARG A 52 36.32 28.69 -5.87
N ARG A 53 35.34 29.46 -5.38
CA ARG A 53 34.60 30.46 -6.18
C ARG A 53 35.40 31.74 -6.39
N GLU A 54 36.19 32.15 -5.41
CA GLU A 54 37.06 33.33 -5.53
C GLU A 54 38.23 33.05 -6.48
N ASP A 55 38.81 31.85 -6.44
CA ASP A 55 39.91 31.43 -7.33
C ASP A 55 39.45 31.21 -8.79
N SER A 56 38.15 30.99 -9.02
CA SER A 56 37.58 30.86 -10.38
C SER A 56 37.09 32.19 -10.97
N ALA A 57 37.11 33.29 -10.22
CA ALA A 57 36.70 34.61 -10.70
C ALA A 57 37.74 35.32 -11.59
N GLY A 58 38.95 34.76 -11.73
CA GLY A 58 40.06 35.36 -12.50
C GLY A 58 40.33 34.74 -13.87
N VAL A 59 39.60 33.69 -14.27
CA VAL A 59 39.74 33.06 -15.58
C VAL A 59 38.59 33.58 -16.45
N GLU A 60 38.90 34.41 -17.44
CA GLU A 60 37.94 34.83 -18.47
C GLU A 60 37.31 33.57 -19.08
N GLU A 61 36.05 33.32 -18.71
CA GLU A 61 35.26 32.19 -19.17
C GLU A 61 35.18 32.27 -20.70
N PRO A 62 35.75 31.31 -21.44
CA PRO A 62 35.73 31.35 -22.90
C PRO A 62 34.27 31.37 -23.31
N ALA A 63 33.87 32.46 -23.98
CA ALA A 63 32.50 32.76 -24.40
C ALA A 63 31.75 31.47 -24.73
N GLN A 64 31.01 30.96 -23.74
CA GLN A 64 30.25 29.72 -23.89
C GLN A 64 29.20 30.04 -24.94
N ARG A 65 29.45 29.53 -26.14
CA ARG A 65 28.51 29.50 -27.25
C ARG A 65 27.26 28.87 -26.68
N ARG A 66 26.25 29.68 -26.32
CA ARG A 66 24.95 29.22 -25.85
C ARG A 66 24.47 28.25 -26.92
N GLU A 67 24.54 26.95 -26.60
CA GLU A 67 23.93 25.93 -27.43
C GLU A 67 22.44 26.28 -27.43
N GLU A 68 21.95 26.80 -28.55
CA GLU A 68 20.54 27.15 -28.71
C GLU A 68 19.76 25.86 -28.44
N THR A 69 19.02 25.84 -27.33
CA THR A 69 18.17 24.71 -27.01
C THR A 69 17.06 24.69 -28.04
N GLU A 70 16.95 23.58 -28.78
CA GLU A 70 15.82 23.38 -29.68
C GLU A 70 14.54 23.29 -28.84
N GLU A 71 13.67 24.29 -28.99
CA GLU A 71 12.35 24.31 -28.38
C GLU A 71 11.31 23.96 -29.46
N GLU A 72 10.47 22.97 -29.18
CA GLU A 72 9.35 22.58 -30.04
C GLU A 72 8.06 22.75 -29.23
N ASP A 73 7.20 23.67 -29.67
CA ASP A 73 5.98 24.08 -28.97
C ASP A 73 6.20 24.52 -27.50
N GLY A 74 7.35 25.15 -27.22
CA GLY A 74 7.69 25.62 -25.87
C GLY A 74 8.14 24.51 -24.90
N LEU A 75 8.36 23.29 -25.39
CA LEU A 75 9.06 22.24 -24.64
C LEU A 75 10.50 22.08 -25.13
N GLU A 76 11.40 21.80 -24.19
CA GLU A 76 12.78 21.44 -24.50
C GLU A 76 12.84 20.11 -25.24
N VAL A 77 13.41 20.12 -26.45
CA VAL A 77 13.76 18.89 -27.18
C VAL A 77 15.07 18.36 -26.63
N VAL A 78 14.98 17.24 -25.91
CA VAL A 78 16.11 16.62 -25.24
C VAL A 78 16.72 15.56 -26.14
N ARG A 79 18.00 15.73 -26.50
CA ARG A 79 18.73 14.69 -27.24
C ARG A 79 19.02 13.53 -26.29
N TYR A 80 18.86 12.30 -26.77
CA TYR A 80 19.09 11.11 -25.94
C TYR A 80 20.49 11.06 -25.31
N LYS A 81 21.53 11.56 -26.01
CA LYS A 81 22.90 11.64 -25.48
C LYS A 81 23.06 12.58 -24.27
N ASP A 82 22.16 13.55 -24.12
CA ASP A 82 22.17 14.53 -23.03
C ASP A 82 21.37 14.03 -21.81
N LEU A 83 20.64 12.92 -21.98
CA LEU A 83 19.88 12.24 -20.96
C LEU A 83 20.71 11.11 -20.33
N ARG A 84 20.89 11.16 -19.01
CA ARG A 84 21.53 10.08 -18.24
C ARG A 84 20.52 9.35 -17.38
N LEU A 85 20.10 8.16 -17.82
CA LEU A 85 19.25 7.28 -17.02
C LEU A 85 20.07 6.66 -15.87
N THR A 86 19.50 6.62 -14.67
CA THR A 86 20.16 6.14 -13.46
C THR A 86 19.58 4.81 -12.98
N ARG A 87 18.27 4.78 -12.68
CA ARG A 87 17.59 3.61 -12.10
C ARG A 87 16.19 3.49 -12.65
N GLU A 88 15.80 2.27 -13.01
CA GLU A 88 14.41 1.93 -13.30
C GLU A 88 13.60 1.91 -12.01
N ILE A 89 12.48 2.64 -11.99
CA ILE A 89 11.60 2.80 -10.82
C ILE A 89 10.20 2.22 -11.05
N GLY A 90 9.86 1.84 -12.29
CA GLY A 90 8.56 1.27 -12.59
C GLY A 90 8.44 0.80 -14.03
N ARG A 91 7.42 -0.02 -14.29
CA ARG A 91 7.06 -0.51 -15.62
C ARG A 91 5.57 -0.38 -15.81
N GLY A 92 5.15 0.04 -16.99
CA GLY A 92 3.75 0.00 -17.38
C GLY A 92 3.55 -0.60 -18.76
N PRO A 93 2.31 -0.66 -19.25
CA PRO A 93 1.99 -1.24 -20.55
C PRO A 93 2.65 -0.44 -21.69
N GLY A 94 3.77 -0.94 -22.20
CA GLY A 94 4.51 -0.33 -23.32
C GLY A 94 5.50 0.75 -22.94
N TYR A 95 5.84 0.91 -21.66
CA TYR A 95 6.87 1.86 -21.22
C TYR A 95 7.62 1.42 -19.96
N HIS A 96 8.80 2.01 -19.76
CA HIS A 96 9.58 1.93 -18.54
C HIS A 96 9.71 3.32 -17.91
N LEU A 97 9.67 3.40 -16.58
CA LEU A 97 9.92 4.61 -15.82
C LEU A 97 11.32 4.54 -15.23
N HIS A 98 12.09 5.58 -15.48
CA HIS A 98 13.45 5.71 -14.98
C HIS A 98 13.60 7.02 -14.22
N THR A 99 14.52 7.03 -13.28
CA THR A 99 15.13 8.25 -12.77
C THR A 99 16.31 8.61 -13.64
N GLY A 100 16.59 9.89 -13.82
CA GLY A 100 17.73 10.33 -14.60
C GLY A 100 18.09 11.78 -14.37
N ASN A 101 18.98 12.28 -15.22
CA ASN A 101 19.40 13.67 -15.21
C ASN A 101 19.44 14.24 -16.64
N ILE A 102 18.99 15.49 -16.78
CA ILE A 102 19.12 16.31 -18.00
C ILE A 102 19.81 17.61 -17.60
N LYS A 103 21.01 17.88 -18.16
CA LYS A 103 21.80 19.07 -17.81
C LYS A 103 21.94 19.27 -16.29
N LEU A 104 22.26 18.19 -15.56
CA LEU A 104 22.36 18.11 -14.08
C LEU A 104 21.03 18.22 -13.30
N ARG A 105 19.91 18.53 -13.93
CA ARG A 105 18.59 18.52 -13.28
C ARG A 105 18.08 17.10 -13.15
N ALA A 106 17.60 16.72 -11.97
CA ALA A 106 17.00 15.41 -11.74
C ALA A 106 15.62 15.36 -12.41
N VAL A 107 15.31 14.24 -13.08
CA VAL A 107 14.05 14.04 -13.80
C VAL A 107 13.55 12.62 -13.64
N ILE A 108 12.23 12.45 -13.79
CA ILE A 108 11.63 11.15 -14.10
C ILE A 108 11.47 11.06 -15.61
N VAL A 109 11.88 9.94 -16.18
CA VAL A 109 11.88 9.72 -17.62
C VAL A 109 11.02 8.51 -17.92
N LYS A 110 9.96 8.74 -18.69
CA LYS A 110 9.13 7.68 -19.24
C LYS A 110 9.64 7.33 -20.63
N VAL A 111 10.24 6.15 -20.75
CA VAL A 111 10.81 5.63 -22.00
C VAL A 111 9.82 4.64 -22.62
N PHE A 112 9.41 4.88 -23.86
CA PHE A 112 8.44 4.02 -24.55
C PHE A 112 9.15 2.84 -25.21
N ASN A 113 8.59 1.64 -25.07
CA ASN A 113 9.18 0.42 -25.58
C ASN A 113 9.31 0.49 -27.10
N ALA A 114 10.48 0.12 -27.63
CA ALA A 114 10.71 0.14 -29.07
C ALA A 114 9.67 -0.70 -29.83
N GLY A 115 9.19 -0.17 -30.96
CA GLY A 115 8.21 -0.85 -31.80
C GLY A 115 7.30 0.10 -32.56
N LYS A 116 6.36 -0.46 -33.32
CA LYS A 116 5.44 0.30 -34.19
C LYS A 116 4.55 1.29 -33.43
N ASN A 117 4.32 1.05 -32.14
CA ASN A 117 3.42 1.86 -31.31
C ASN A 117 4.16 2.89 -30.42
N ALA A 118 5.48 2.79 -30.29
CA ALA A 118 6.27 3.63 -29.38
C ALA A 118 6.02 5.13 -29.62
N ARG A 119 6.11 5.53 -30.90
CA ARG A 119 5.86 6.90 -31.35
C ARG A 119 4.44 7.36 -31.03
N LYS A 120 3.44 6.50 -31.28
CA LYS A 120 2.03 6.83 -31.03
C LYS A 120 1.77 7.05 -29.53
N HIS A 121 2.32 6.20 -28.66
CA HIS A 121 2.18 6.34 -27.21
C HIS A 121 2.90 7.57 -26.68
N TRP A 122 4.08 7.84 -27.22
CA TRP A 122 4.83 9.05 -26.92
C TRP A 122 4.07 10.31 -27.34
N GLU A 123 3.59 10.40 -28.59
CA GLU A 123 2.79 11.53 -29.09
C GLU A 123 1.54 11.74 -28.23
N ALA A 124 0.82 10.67 -27.89
CA ALA A 124 -0.34 10.74 -27.01
C ALA A 124 0.01 11.29 -25.62
N ALA A 125 1.12 10.83 -25.02
CA ALA A 125 1.57 11.30 -23.72
C ALA A 125 2.01 12.77 -23.76
N VAL A 126 2.78 13.18 -24.78
CA VAL A 126 3.21 14.58 -24.96
C VAL A 126 2.02 15.50 -25.13
N ASN A 127 1.08 15.15 -26.01
CA ASN A 127 -0.12 15.94 -26.27
C ASN A 127 -1.00 16.08 -25.03
N LEU A 128 -1.11 15.02 -24.22
CA LEU A 128 -1.83 15.05 -22.96
C LEU A 128 -1.11 15.96 -21.96
N SER A 129 0.15 15.66 -21.65
CA SER A 129 0.92 16.34 -20.59
C SER A 129 1.13 17.83 -20.86
N ARG A 130 1.25 18.25 -22.13
CA ARG A 130 1.33 19.68 -22.51
C ARG A 130 0.12 20.51 -22.09
N ARG A 131 -1.05 19.88 -21.99
CA ARG A 131 -2.31 20.56 -21.64
C ARG A 131 -2.56 20.62 -20.13
N LEU A 132 -1.74 19.94 -19.34
CA LEU A 132 -1.93 19.78 -17.91
C LEU A 132 -1.01 20.73 -17.14
N LEU A 133 -1.60 21.57 -16.30
CA LEU A 133 -0.88 22.50 -15.43
C LEU A 133 -1.59 22.56 -14.07
N HIS A 134 -1.14 21.73 -13.14
CA HIS A 134 -1.67 21.66 -11.78
C HIS A 134 -0.59 21.21 -10.80
N PRO A 135 -0.53 21.74 -9.56
CA PRO A 135 0.52 21.41 -8.59
C PRO A 135 0.57 19.93 -8.18
N ASN A 136 -0.51 19.18 -8.34
CA ASN A 136 -0.60 17.73 -8.07
C ASN A 136 -0.62 16.87 -9.35
N VAL A 137 -0.22 17.43 -10.49
CA VAL A 137 -0.05 16.69 -11.76
C VAL A 137 1.39 16.87 -12.23
N LEU A 138 2.00 15.78 -12.65
CA LEU A 138 3.41 15.73 -13.02
C LEU A 138 3.66 16.61 -14.24
N ARG A 139 4.52 17.63 -14.09
CA ARG A 139 4.81 18.60 -15.15
C ARG A 139 5.83 18.03 -16.13
N ILE A 140 5.52 18.14 -17.42
CA ILE A 140 6.46 17.82 -18.49
C ILE A 140 7.57 18.88 -18.55
N GLU A 141 8.82 18.42 -18.62
CA GLU A 141 10.01 19.29 -18.66
C GLU A 141 10.69 19.22 -20.04
N GLY A 142 10.64 18.06 -20.70
CA GLY A 142 11.20 17.91 -22.04
C GLY A 142 10.81 16.60 -22.70
N THR A 143 11.08 16.49 -23.99
CA THR A 143 10.72 15.31 -24.79
C THR A 143 11.84 14.93 -25.76
N SER A 144 11.90 13.66 -26.16
CA SER A 144 12.67 13.29 -27.36
C SER A 144 12.14 13.99 -28.61
N ALA A 145 12.98 14.20 -29.62
CA ALA A 145 12.52 14.67 -30.93
C ALA A 145 11.51 13.69 -31.57
N PRO A 146 10.54 14.16 -32.38
CA PRO A 146 9.60 13.29 -33.11
C PRO A 146 10.28 12.29 -34.06
N THR A 147 11.50 12.61 -34.52
CA THR A 147 12.33 11.78 -35.41
C THR A 147 13.29 10.87 -34.66
N SER A 148 13.31 10.93 -33.31
CA SER A 148 14.18 10.10 -32.49
C SER A 148 13.81 8.62 -32.60
N ILE A 149 14.83 7.75 -32.59
CA ILE A 149 14.64 6.29 -32.48
C ILE A 149 14.18 5.93 -31.05
N HIS A 150 14.58 6.73 -30.06
CA HIS A 150 14.22 6.54 -28.66
C HIS A 150 13.20 7.59 -28.25
N HIS A 151 11.94 7.18 -28.13
CA HIS A 151 10.86 8.05 -27.70
C HIS A 151 10.78 8.09 -26.18
N PHE A 152 10.82 9.29 -25.60
CA PHE A 152 10.69 9.48 -24.16
C PHE A 152 10.08 10.84 -23.80
N VAL A 153 9.51 10.89 -22.59
CA VAL A 153 9.07 12.13 -21.93
C VAL A 153 9.83 12.27 -20.63
N ALA A 154 10.40 13.45 -20.39
CA ALA A 154 11.05 13.81 -19.14
C ALA A 154 10.14 14.75 -18.35
N TYR A 155 10.02 14.47 -17.06
CA TYR A 155 9.18 15.19 -16.12
C TYR A 155 10.01 15.87 -15.04
N GLU A 156 9.53 17.03 -14.60
CA GLU A 156 10.16 17.83 -13.56
C GLU A 156 10.07 17.13 -12.19
N ASP A 157 11.17 17.23 -11.44
CA ASP A 157 11.31 17.33 -9.97
C ASP A 157 10.48 16.40 -9.07
N ALA A 158 9.96 15.30 -9.61
CA ALA A 158 9.62 14.18 -8.78
C ALA A 158 10.94 13.61 -8.24
N HIS A 159 11.09 13.64 -6.92
CA HIS A 159 12.13 12.88 -6.27
C HIS A 159 12.05 11.44 -6.77
N ARG A 160 13.20 10.77 -6.76
CA ARG A 160 13.47 9.45 -7.36
C ARG A 160 12.62 8.29 -6.79
N LYS A 161 11.49 8.58 -6.15
CA LYS A 161 10.66 7.69 -5.37
C LYS A 161 9.24 7.74 -5.90
N THR A 162 8.75 6.57 -6.28
CA THR A 162 7.32 6.31 -6.36
C THR A 162 6.69 6.46 -4.96
N ALA A 163 5.40 6.79 -4.90
CA ALA A 163 4.72 7.16 -3.66
C ALA A 163 4.75 6.06 -2.57
N GLU A 164 4.77 4.79 -2.97
CA GLU A 164 4.72 3.63 -2.07
C GLU A 164 5.94 3.53 -1.14
N GLY A 165 7.13 3.90 -1.59
CA GLY A 165 8.36 3.81 -0.80
C GLY A 165 8.34 4.70 0.44
N PRO A 166 8.14 6.03 0.30
CA PRO A 166 7.98 6.95 1.42
C PRO A 166 6.86 6.55 2.39
N LEU A 167 5.71 6.10 1.87
CA LEU A 167 4.59 5.62 2.69
C LEU A 167 4.99 4.39 3.52
N ALA A 168 5.67 3.41 2.91
CA ALA A 168 6.17 2.22 3.61
C ALA A 168 7.19 2.55 4.71
N VAL A 169 8.09 3.50 4.45
CA VAL A 169 9.07 3.99 5.44
C VAL A 169 8.35 4.67 6.60
N ALA A 170 7.39 5.56 6.32
CA ALA A 170 6.62 6.24 7.35
C ALA A 170 5.87 5.25 8.24
N LEU A 171 5.18 4.24 7.67
CA LEU A 171 4.52 3.18 8.44
C LEU A 171 5.48 2.48 9.41
N ARG A 172 6.67 2.11 8.92
CA ARG A 172 7.66 1.37 9.71
C ARG A 172 8.18 2.19 10.88
N GLU A 173 8.47 3.46 10.65
CA GLU A 173 9.19 4.30 11.61
C GLU A 173 8.27 5.03 12.59
N ASP A 174 7.14 5.57 12.11
CA ASP A 174 6.37 6.56 12.86
C ASP A 174 4.90 6.57 12.43
N LEU A 175 4.05 6.07 13.33
CA LEU A 175 2.61 5.96 13.08
C LEU A 175 1.97 7.33 12.80
N GLU A 176 2.34 8.39 13.52
CA GLU A 176 1.77 9.72 13.32
C GLU A 176 2.17 10.29 11.95
N LYS A 177 3.45 10.17 11.59
CA LYS A 177 3.91 10.57 10.25
C LYS A 177 3.21 9.78 9.15
N SER A 178 3.01 8.47 9.35
CA SER A 178 2.31 7.64 8.37
C SER A 178 0.87 8.11 8.13
N ILE A 179 0.16 8.50 9.20
CA ILE A 179 -1.20 9.04 9.15
C ILE A 179 -1.22 10.38 8.41
N MET A 180 -0.33 11.30 8.77
CA MET A 180 -0.23 12.63 8.15
C MET A 180 0.09 12.53 6.66
N LEU A 181 1.05 11.67 6.29
CA LEU A 181 1.44 11.45 4.90
C LEU A 181 0.32 10.77 4.09
N GLY A 182 -0.41 9.83 4.71
CA GLY A 182 -1.59 9.20 4.12
C GLY A 182 -2.73 10.19 3.82
N PHE A 183 -3.05 11.10 4.75
CA PHE A 183 -4.03 12.15 4.48
C PHE A 183 -3.54 13.18 3.47
N LYS A 184 -2.25 13.54 3.50
CA LYS A 184 -1.67 14.40 2.49
C LYS A 184 -1.83 13.80 1.09
N MET A 185 -1.60 12.49 0.94
CA MET A 185 -1.86 11.77 -0.30
C MET A 185 -3.32 11.91 -0.74
N ILE A 186 -4.28 11.63 0.14
CA ILE A 186 -5.71 11.72 -0.19
C ILE A 186 -6.07 13.13 -0.67
N SER A 187 -5.58 14.16 0.02
CA SER A 187 -5.81 15.56 -0.33
C SER A 187 -5.23 15.91 -1.70
N ASP A 188 -3.95 15.62 -1.92
CA ASP A 188 -3.20 15.94 -3.13
C ASP A 188 -3.78 15.19 -4.36
N LEU A 189 -4.09 13.90 -4.20
CA LEU A 189 -4.72 13.09 -5.24
C LEU A 189 -6.13 13.56 -5.55
N SER A 190 -6.91 13.97 -4.54
CA SER A 190 -8.25 14.52 -4.75
C SER A 190 -8.19 15.79 -5.59
N SER A 191 -7.27 16.71 -5.25
CA SER A 191 -7.07 17.95 -6.01
C SER A 191 -6.65 17.69 -7.45
N GLY A 192 -5.70 16.77 -7.65
CA GLY A 192 -5.23 16.40 -8.99
C GLY A 192 -6.33 15.74 -9.84
N MET A 193 -7.10 14.81 -9.27
CA MET A 193 -8.19 14.13 -9.96
C MET A 193 -9.37 15.08 -10.28
N ASP A 194 -9.71 15.99 -9.37
CA ASP A 194 -10.70 17.05 -9.60
C ASP A 194 -10.29 17.89 -10.82
N TYR A 195 -9.04 18.37 -10.82
CA TYR A 195 -8.48 19.11 -11.94
C TYR A 195 -8.60 18.34 -13.26
N LEU A 196 -8.15 17.08 -13.30
CA LEU A 196 -8.19 16.26 -14.52
C LEU A 196 -9.63 16.09 -15.06
N SER A 197 -10.61 15.92 -14.15
CA SER A 197 -12.01 15.78 -14.52
C SER A 197 -12.59 17.05 -15.15
N THR A 198 -12.13 18.23 -14.73
CA THR A 198 -12.60 19.52 -15.25
C THR A 198 -11.95 19.92 -16.57
N GLN A 199 -10.84 19.29 -16.97
CA GLN A 199 -10.13 19.62 -18.23
C GLN A 199 -10.82 19.07 -19.50
N GLY A 200 -11.95 18.35 -19.36
CA GLY A 200 -12.65 17.74 -20.50
C GLY A 200 -11.80 16.68 -21.22
N ILE A 201 -10.89 16.04 -20.49
CA ILE A 201 -10.05 14.95 -20.99
C ILE A 201 -10.75 13.64 -20.65
N THR A 202 -10.81 12.72 -21.61
CA THR A 202 -11.27 11.35 -21.35
C THR A 202 -10.29 10.68 -20.39
N LEU A 203 -10.74 10.45 -19.16
CA LEU A 203 -9.96 9.72 -18.18
C LEU A 203 -9.85 8.24 -18.59
N PRO A 204 -8.72 7.58 -18.30
CA PRO A 204 -8.59 6.16 -18.54
C PRO A 204 -9.51 5.35 -17.61
N GLN A 205 -9.84 4.12 -18.01
CA GLN A 205 -10.86 3.30 -17.34
C GLN A 205 -10.46 2.75 -15.96
N GLY A 206 -9.19 2.81 -15.55
CA GLY A 206 -8.75 2.20 -14.30
C GLY A 206 -7.58 2.91 -13.61
N PRO A 207 -7.35 2.61 -12.32
CA PRO A 207 -6.27 3.18 -11.53
C PRO A 207 -4.88 2.74 -12.02
N GLU A 208 -4.79 1.66 -12.80
CA GLU A 208 -3.54 1.20 -13.41
C GLU A 208 -2.97 2.16 -14.45
N SER A 209 -3.81 3.05 -14.98
CA SER A 209 -3.39 4.09 -15.91
C SER A 209 -2.82 5.33 -15.21
N PHE A 210 -2.64 5.31 -13.90
CA PHE A 210 -2.03 6.39 -13.14
C PHE A 210 -0.76 5.90 -12.43
N ASP A 211 0.29 6.71 -12.51
CA ASP A 211 1.46 6.59 -11.64
C ASP A 211 1.44 7.73 -10.62
N VAL A 212 1.85 7.44 -9.39
CA VAL A 212 1.88 8.43 -8.31
C VAL A 212 3.30 8.58 -7.78
N PHE A 213 3.76 9.82 -7.75
CA PHE A 213 5.10 10.18 -7.28
C PHE A 213 5.02 11.08 -6.06
N LEU A 214 6.12 11.16 -5.32
CA LEU A 214 6.30 12.13 -4.24
C LEU A 214 7.42 13.10 -4.61
N ASP A 215 7.14 14.41 -4.58
CA ASP A 215 8.12 15.44 -4.88
C ASP A 215 9.00 15.80 -3.67
N ILE A 216 9.85 16.81 -3.83
CA ILE A 216 10.79 17.28 -2.79
C ILE A 216 10.14 17.97 -1.60
N ASN A 217 8.87 18.35 -1.75
CA ASN A 217 8.07 19.04 -0.75
C ASN A 217 7.00 18.10 -0.18
N ASP A 218 7.23 16.78 -0.29
CA ASP A 218 6.30 15.71 0.10
C ASP A 218 4.92 15.81 -0.56
N ARG A 219 4.81 16.44 -1.73
CA ARG A 219 3.55 16.52 -2.48
C ARG A 219 3.37 15.34 -3.40
N PHE A 220 2.16 14.80 -3.41
CA PHE A 220 1.82 13.71 -4.33
C PHE A 220 1.48 14.26 -5.71
N LEU A 221 2.11 13.68 -6.73
CA LEU A 221 1.97 14.08 -8.13
C LEU A 221 1.38 12.93 -8.96
N LEU A 222 0.33 13.24 -9.73
CA LEU A 222 -0.30 12.32 -10.68
C LEU A 222 0.39 12.37 -12.05
N ASN A 223 0.76 11.21 -12.59
CA ASN A 223 1.04 11.04 -14.01
C ASN A 223 -0.07 10.22 -14.67
N VAL A 224 -0.65 10.75 -15.74
CA VAL A 224 -1.74 10.09 -16.47
C VAL A 224 -1.19 9.37 -17.69
N ASN A 225 -1.48 8.09 -17.80
CA ASN A 225 -1.08 7.26 -18.93
C ASN A 225 -2.24 7.20 -19.93
N PRO A 226 -2.11 7.83 -21.12
CA PRO A 226 -3.17 7.78 -22.11
C PRO A 226 -3.39 6.33 -22.59
N PRO A 227 -4.63 5.96 -22.95
CA PRO A 227 -4.94 4.61 -23.41
C PRO A 227 -4.13 4.22 -24.64
N THR A 228 -3.53 3.04 -24.57
CA THR A 228 -2.53 2.49 -25.49
C THR A 228 -3.13 2.06 -26.83
N ASP A 229 -4.39 1.61 -26.84
CA ASP A 229 -5.01 0.96 -27.98
C ASP A 229 -6.22 1.73 -28.52
N ALA A 230 -6.16 2.04 -29.82
CA ALA A 230 -7.32 2.52 -30.56
C ALA A 230 -8.33 1.39 -30.85
N ASN A 231 -8.02 0.13 -30.56
CA ASN A 231 -8.94 -0.99 -30.82
C ASN A 231 -9.99 -1.18 -29.72
N THR A 232 -9.83 -0.52 -28.56
CA THR A 232 -10.87 -0.47 -27.52
C THR A 232 -11.98 0.52 -27.86
N THR A 233 -11.94 1.18 -29.04
CA THR A 233 -12.79 2.33 -29.37
C THR A 233 -14.24 2.03 -29.72
N GLN A 234 -14.74 0.79 -29.74
CA GLN A 234 -16.08 0.55 -30.31
C GLN A 234 -17.02 -0.44 -29.63
N ARG A 235 -16.59 -1.18 -28.60
CA ARG A 235 -17.53 -2.05 -27.88
C ARG A 235 -17.72 -1.54 -26.47
N GLU A 236 -18.86 -0.87 -26.28
CA GLU A 236 -19.60 -0.76 -25.00
C GLU A 236 -18.79 -0.06 -23.88
N GLN A 237 -19.08 1.16 -23.45
CA GLN A 237 -20.35 1.68 -22.97
C GLN A 237 -20.16 3.18 -22.72
N GLU A 238 -21.21 3.98 -22.88
CA GLU A 238 -21.33 5.35 -22.37
C GLU A 238 -21.37 5.41 -20.83
N ASP A 239 -20.72 4.45 -20.15
CA ASP A 239 -20.50 4.53 -18.72
C ASP A 239 -19.44 5.60 -18.51
N GLU A 240 -19.94 6.83 -18.36
CA GLU A 240 -19.22 7.99 -17.87
C GLU A 240 -18.31 7.50 -16.72
N THR A 241 -17.02 7.36 -17.02
CA THR A 241 -16.08 6.72 -16.10
C THR A 241 -16.12 7.52 -14.82
N ASN A 242 -16.70 6.91 -13.79
CA ASN A 242 -16.96 7.61 -12.56
C ASN A 242 -15.61 7.97 -11.94
N VAL A 243 -15.28 9.26 -11.97
CA VAL A 243 -14.04 9.84 -11.42
C VAL A 243 -13.84 9.37 -9.98
N TRP A 244 -14.94 9.13 -9.28
CA TRP A 244 -14.95 8.64 -7.92
C TRP A 244 -14.47 7.20 -7.78
N THR A 245 -14.87 6.32 -8.70
CA THR A 245 -14.37 4.94 -8.76
C THR A 245 -12.87 4.94 -9.06
N LEU A 246 -12.42 5.80 -9.99
CA LEU A 246 -11.00 5.95 -10.30
C LEU A 246 -10.20 6.44 -9.09
N PHE A 247 -10.68 7.47 -8.40
CA PHE A 247 -10.02 8.02 -7.21
C PHE A 247 -9.91 6.99 -6.09
N ASN A 248 -11.00 6.28 -5.78
CA ASN A 248 -11.00 5.23 -4.76
C ASN A 248 -10.02 4.09 -5.13
N GLY A 249 -10.08 3.62 -6.37
CA GLY A 249 -9.16 2.61 -6.89
C GLY A 249 -7.71 3.06 -6.84
N LEU A 250 -7.44 4.35 -7.07
CA LEU A 250 -6.10 4.91 -7.00
C LEU A 250 -5.56 4.97 -5.57
N CYS A 251 -6.36 5.45 -4.61
CA CYS A 251 -5.98 5.46 -3.20
C CYS A 251 -5.69 4.03 -2.71
N GLN A 252 -6.57 3.08 -3.04
CA GLN A 252 -6.38 1.67 -2.71
C GLN A 252 -5.09 1.11 -3.34
N LYS A 253 -4.84 1.40 -4.62
CA LYS A 253 -3.64 0.96 -5.34
C LYS A 253 -2.37 1.44 -4.64
N VAL A 254 -2.25 2.74 -4.35
CA VAL A 254 -1.04 3.32 -3.75
C VAL A 254 -0.78 2.76 -2.35
N LEU A 255 -1.81 2.70 -1.50
CA LEU A 255 -1.69 2.17 -0.14
C LEU A 255 -1.35 0.67 -0.14
N ARG A 256 -1.95 -0.12 -1.06
CA ARG A 256 -1.60 -1.53 -1.24
C ARG A 256 -0.15 -1.71 -1.67
N LEU A 257 0.33 -0.90 -2.62
CA LEU A 257 1.73 -0.94 -3.05
C LEU A 257 2.68 -0.58 -1.90
N ALA A 258 2.32 0.35 -1.02
CA ALA A 258 3.10 0.67 0.18
C ALA A 258 3.22 -0.53 1.12
N ASN A 259 2.11 -1.25 1.37
CA ASN A 259 2.13 -2.48 2.17
C ASN A 259 3.01 -3.55 1.52
N ARG A 260 2.93 -3.71 0.20
CA ARG A 260 3.77 -4.66 -0.54
C ARG A 260 5.26 -4.32 -0.44
N VAL A 261 5.64 -3.05 -0.53
CA VAL A 261 7.04 -2.61 -0.33
C VAL A 261 7.51 -2.90 1.10
N LEU A 262 6.62 -2.77 2.08
CA LEU A 262 6.98 -2.97 3.49
C LEU A 262 7.13 -4.45 3.86
N HIS A 263 6.24 -5.32 3.37
CA HIS A 263 6.10 -6.71 3.83
C HIS A 263 6.48 -7.76 2.78
N ASP A 264 6.71 -7.36 1.52
CA ASP A 264 6.94 -8.26 0.37
C ASP A 264 5.78 -9.27 0.15
N GLU A 265 4.58 -8.88 0.56
CA GLU A 265 3.36 -9.68 0.49
C GLU A 265 2.29 -8.94 -0.34
N ASP A 266 1.53 -9.68 -1.16
CA ASP A 266 0.38 -9.15 -1.92
C ASP A 266 -0.94 -9.68 -1.33
N ILE A 267 -1.17 -9.36 -0.05
CA ILE A 267 -2.39 -9.78 0.66
C ILE A 267 -3.47 -8.71 0.44
N GLU A 268 -4.51 -9.06 -0.31
CA GLU A 268 -5.70 -8.24 -0.42
C GLU A 268 -6.53 -8.37 0.87
N ARG A 269 -6.52 -7.33 1.69
CA ARG A 269 -7.38 -7.24 2.86
C ARG A 269 -8.69 -6.58 2.53
N LYS A 270 -9.77 -7.19 3.01
CA LYS A 270 -11.06 -6.51 3.10
C LYS A 270 -10.98 -5.52 4.26
N PRO A 271 -11.36 -4.26 4.06
CA PRO A 271 -11.41 -3.29 5.14
C PRO A 271 -12.24 -3.83 6.30
N THR A 272 -11.71 -3.73 7.51
CA THR A 272 -12.48 -4.15 8.67
C THR A 272 -13.68 -3.22 8.80
N VAL A 273 -14.89 -3.78 8.68
CA VAL A 273 -16.13 -3.00 8.71
C VAL A 273 -16.43 -2.66 10.16
N PHE A 274 -15.95 -1.50 10.61
CA PHE A 274 -16.47 -0.90 11.82
C PHE A 274 -17.71 -0.11 11.45
N ASP A 275 -18.84 -0.61 11.91
CA ASP A 275 -20.09 0.13 11.81
C ASP A 275 -19.99 1.35 12.73
N SER A 276 -19.79 2.53 12.13
CA SER A 276 -19.69 3.79 12.86
C SER A 276 -20.98 4.10 13.65
N SER A 277 -22.09 3.41 13.38
CA SER A 277 -23.33 3.54 14.14
C SER A 277 -23.31 2.80 15.48
N HIS A 278 -22.54 1.71 15.57
CA HIS A 278 -22.26 1.05 16.82
C HIS A 278 -21.04 1.71 17.41
N SER A 279 -21.26 2.72 18.28
CA SER A 279 -20.20 3.26 19.14
C SER A 279 -19.46 2.07 19.75
N PRO A 280 -18.26 1.70 19.27
CA PRO A 280 -17.50 0.67 19.95
C PRO A 280 -17.31 1.24 21.35
N ALA A 281 -17.48 0.41 22.39
CA ALA A 281 -17.19 0.83 23.75
C ALA A 281 -15.81 1.49 23.68
N ILE A 282 -15.77 2.82 23.79
CA ILE A 282 -14.54 3.58 23.74
C ILE A 282 -13.82 3.03 24.95
N LEU A 283 -12.88 2.12 24.71
CA LEU A 283 -11.86 1.84 25.69
C LEU A 283 -11.16 3.18 25.78
N GLU A 284 -11.56 3.98 26.79
CA GLU A 284 -10.77 5.12 27.20
C GLU A 284 -9.35 4.59 27.24
N PRO A 285 -8.42 5.20 26.48
CA PRO A 285 -7.06 4.70 26.41
C PRO A 285 -6.59 4.59 27.85
N THR A 286 -6.54 3.36 28.37
CA THR A 286 -5.97 3.10 29.68
C THR A 286 -4.59 3.68 29.53
N PRO A 287 -4.25 4.77 30.24
CA PRO A 287 -2.99 5.45 30.02
C PRO A 287 -1.95 4.36 30.17
N VAL A 288 -1.24 4.05 29.08
CA VAL A 288 -0.03 3.25 29.14
C VAL A 288 0.88 4.14 29.95
N ALA A 289 0.85 3.93 31.27
CA ALA A 289 1.64 4.67 32.21
C ALA A 289 3.06 4.52 31.70
N SER A 290 3.63 5.63 31.23
CA SER A 290 5.06 5.82 31.30
C SER A 290 5.44 5.41 32.71
N GLN A 291 6.15 4.29 32.80
CA GLN A 291 6.55 3.65 34.05
C GLN A 291 7.63 4.53 34.69
N ASP A 292 7.25 5.72 35.12
CA ASP A 292 8.03 6.51 36.05
C ASP A 292 7.68 6.04 37.46
N GLN A 293 8.74 5.60 38.12
CA GLN A 293 8.78 5.04 39.46
C GLN A 293 8.14 5.99 40.50
N ALA A 294 7.10 5.55 41.18
CA ALA A 294 6.88 5.85 42.60
C ALA A 294 5.76 4.98 43.21
N THR A 295 6.19 3.94 43.93
CA THR A 295 5.70 3.56 45.26
C THR A 295 4.21 3.22 45.45
N LEU A 296 3.86 1.94 45.26
CA LEU A 296 2.93 1.26 46.17
C LEU A 296 3.50 -0.12 46.51
N GLN A 297 3.82 -0.29 47.79
CA GLN A 297 4.29 -1.53 48.40
C GLN A 297 3.10 -2.40 48.80
N ASN A 298 3.29 -3.72 48.70
CA ASN A 298 2.49 -4.83 49.21
C ASN A 298 1.50 -5.47 48.23
N GLU A 299 2.03 -6.29 47.33
CA GLU A 299 1.43 -7.58 46.96
C GLU A 299 2.56 -8.61 46.75
N GLU A 300 2.28 -9.85 47.15
CA GLU A 300 3.24 -10.93 47.32
C GLU A 300 3.98 -11.28 46.02
N ALA A 301 5.30 -11.45 46.16
CA ALA A 301 6.24 -11.70 45.08
C ALA A 301 6.01 -13.06 44.41
N ILE A 302 5.27 -13.07 43.29
CA ILE A 302 5.49 -14.06 42.25
C ILE A 302 6.80 -13.66 41.54
N PRO A 303 7.84 -14.53 41.48
CA PRO A 303 9.07 -14.23 40.77
C PRO A 303 8.77 -14.23 39.27
N ASN A 304 8.30 -13.08 38.80
CA ASN A 304 8.15 -12.78 37.38
C ASN A 304 9.56 -12.69 36.80
N ASN A 305 10.03 -13.82 36.30
CA ASN A 305 11.16 -13.93 35.39
C ASN A 305 10.75 -13.32 34.03
N HIS A 306 10.40 -12.02 34.04
CA HIS A 306 10.23 -11.20 32.85
C HIS A 306 11.62 -11.00 32.27
N GLN A 307 12.09 -12.01 31.56
CA GLN A 307 13.16 -11.83 30.59
C GLN A 307 12.80 -10.59 29.78
N ASN A 308 13.76 -9.68 29.61
CA ASN A 308 13.63 -8.49 28.76
C ASN A 308 13.32 -8.93 27.32
N VAL A 309 12.07 -9.29 27.05
CA VAL A 309 11.57 -9.55 25.71
C VAL A 309 11.64 -8.20 25.03
N THR A 310 12.65 -8.02 24.17
CA THR A 310 12.73 -6.88 23.28
C THR A 310 11.39 -6.75 22.58
N ALA A 311 10.65 -5.68 22.89
CA ALA A 311 9.31 -5.48 22.35
C ALA A 311 9.41 -5.52 20.81
N VAL A 312 8.78 -6.53 20.22
CA VAL A 312 8.71 -6.64 18.76
C VAL A 312 7.85 -5.45 18.29
N PRO A 313 8.35 -4.60 17.38
CA PRO A 313 7.57 -3.48 16.88
C PRO A 313 6.31 -4.00 16.19
N PRO A 314 5.17 -3.30 16.30
CA PRO A 314 3.92 -3.73 15.69
C PRO A 314 4.05 -3.77 14.16
N ARG A 315 3.44 -4.76 13.54
CA ARG A 315 3.31 -4.84 12.08
C ARG A 315 2.26 -3.82 11.64
N ARG A 316 2.66 -2.78 10.90
CA ARG A 316 1.75 -1.71 10.44
C ARG A 316 1.42 -1.80 8.97
N GLU A 317 0.17 -1.54 8.62
CA GLU A 317 -0.32 -1.58 7.24
C GLU A 317 -1.39 -0.53 6.98
N PHE A 318 -1.44 0.02 5.77
CA PHE A 318 -2.53 0.90 5.35
C PHE A 318 -3.70 0.10 4.80
N VAL A 319 -4.92 0.59 5.04
CA VAL A 319 -6.13 0.09 4.37
C VAL A 319 -6.96 1.28 3.91
N TRP A 320 -7.45 1.21 2.67
CA TRP A 320 -8.38 2.20 2.12
C TRP A 320 -9.82 1.81 2.41
N ARG A 321 -10.57 2.68 3.09
CA ARG A 321 -12.01 2.53 3.27
C ARG A 321 -12.74 3.31 2.19
N MET A 322 -13.34 2.57 1.24
CA MET A 322 -14.22 3.16 0.24
C MET A 322 -15.47 3.74 0.90
N MET A 323 -15.85 4.95 0.51
CA MET A 323 -17.11 5.58 0.93
C MET A 323 -17.80 6.24 -0.26
N ASP A 324 -19.11 5.99 -0.37
CA ASP A 324 -19.98 6.66 -1.34
C ASP A 324 -20.45 7.97 -0.72
N LEU A 325 -19.62 9.02 -0.87
CA LEU A 325 -19.99 10.36 -0.43
C LEU A 325 -20.41 11.22 -1.63
N PRO A 326 -21.50 12.01 -1.50
CA PRO A 326 -21.95 12.92 -2.55
C PRO A 326 -21.08 14.20 -2.64
N GLN A 327 -19.84 14.17 -2.15
CA GLN A 327 -18.96 15.34 -2.11
C GLN A 327 -18.06 15.40 -3.35
N SER A 328 -17.76 16.61 -3.82
CA SER A 328 -16.78 16.78 -4.89
C SER A 328 -15.35 16.55 -4.39
N LEU A 329 -14.47 16.12 -5.30
CA LEU A 329 -13.05 15.93 -5.03
C LEU A 329 -12.36 17.21 -4.56
N ALA A 330 -12.70 18.37 -5.13
CA ALA A 330 -12.24 19.67 -4.63
C ALA A 330 -12.62 19.93 -3.17
N THR A 331 -13.84 19.58 -2.76
CA THR A 331 -14.32 19.78 -1.39
C THR A 331 -13.52 18.92 -0.41
N ILE A 332 -13.26 17.66 -0.80
CA ILE A 332 -12.46 16.71 -0.02
C ILE A 332 -11.03 17.23 0.15
N ALA A 333 -10.37 17.64 -0.93
CA ALA A 333 -9.03 18.19 -0.89
C ALA A 333 -8.93 19.40 0.06
N ALA A 334 -9.88 20.34 -0.06
CA ALA A 334 -9.91 21.54 0.79
C ALA A 334 -10.18 21.20 2.26
N GLN A 335 -11.04 20.22 2.55
CA GLN A 335 -11.32 19.78 3.91
C GLN A 335 -10.08 19.12 4.55
N ILE A 336 -9.45 18.16 3.87
CA ILE A 336 -8.29 17.45 4.42
C ILE A 336 -7.10 18.40 4.57
N THR A 337 -6.85 19.28 3.59
CA THR A 337 -5.81 20.32 3.70
C THR A 337 -6.01 21.16 4.95
N ARG A 338 -7.24 21.62 5.19
CA ARG A 338 -7.58 22.38 6.40
C ARG A 338 -7.33 21.59 7.68
N ASP A 339 -7.69 20.31 7.71
CA ASP A 339 -7.48 19.45 8.87
C ASP A 339 -5.97 19.23 9.14
N LEU A 340 -5.17 19.06 8.08
CA LEU A 340 -3.71 18.95 8.17
C LEU A 340 -3.05 20.23 8.68
N ASP A 341 -3.43 21.39 8.11
CA ASP A 341 -2.88 22.70 8.49
C ASP A 341 -3.16 23.04 9.97
N LEU A 342 -4.35 22.66 10.44
CA LEU A 342 -4.76 22.87 11.83
C LEU A 342 -4.29 21.75 12.77
N ARG A 343 -3.58 20.73 12.26
CA ARG A 343 -3.19 19.52 12.99
C ARG A 343 -4.38 18.86 13.72
N ARG A 344 -5.56 18.88 13.09
CA ARG A 344 -6.82 18.33 13.62
C ARG A 344 -7.04 16.87 13.24
N VAL A 345 -6.02 16.22 12.72
CA VAL A 345 -6.06 14.80 12.37
C VAL A 345 -6.00 13.99 13.67
N SER A 346 -7.17 13.68 14.22
CA SER A 346 -7.32 12.71 15.30
C SER A 346 -7.92 11.44 14.72
N ILE A 347 -7.20 10.34 14.84
CA ILE A 347 -7.67 9.02 14.41
C ILE A 347 -8.09 8.21 15.65
N HIS A 348 -9.22 7.50 15.55
CA HIS A 348 -9.67 6.58 16.58
C HIS A 348 -8.75 5.37 16.69
N ARG A 349 -8.40 4.95 17.91
CA ARG A 349 -7.74 3.66 18.13
C ARG A 349 -8.77 2.62 18.54
N LEU A 350 -8.86 1.55 17.77
CA LEU A 350 -9.78 0.45 17.98
C LEU A 350 -8.99 -0.83 18.21
N VAL A 351 -9.56 -1.75 18.98
CA VAL A 351 -9.02 -3.11 19.12
C VAL A 351 -9.97 -4.05 18.41
N SER A 352 -9.49 -4.77 17.39
CA SER A 352 -10.28 -5.81 16.74
C SER A 352 -10.20 -7.07 17.59
N SER A 353 -11.36 -7.54 18.03
CA SER A 353 -11.50 -8.87 18.61
C SER A 353 -11.76 -9.86 17.47
N ASP A 354 -10.72 -10.20 16.70
CA ASP A 354 -10.80 -11.25 15.70
C ASP A 354 -10.80 -12.61 16.42
N GLY A 355 -11.95 -12.95 17.03
CA GLY A 355 -12.16 -14.15 17.83
C GLY A 355 -11.98 -15.46 17.06
N GLY A 356 -11.82 -15.40 15.73
CA GLY A 356 -11.70 -16.58 14.86
C GLY A 356 -10.28 -17.06 14.60
N SER A 357 -9.23 -16.30 14.92
CA SER A 357 -7.87 -16.75 14.60
C SER A 357 -7.34 -17.73 15.64
N ILE A 358 -6.96 -18.92 15.17
CA ILE A 358 -6.35 -20.00 15.96
C ILE A 358 -4.89 -19.67 16.31
N HIS A 359 -4.21 -18.94 15.44
CA HIS A 359 -2.81 -18.55 15.60
C HIS A 359 -2.72 -17.25 16.41
N ARG A 360 -2.27 -17.32 17.66
CA ARG A 360 -2.15 -16.18 18.59
C ARG A 360 -0.80 -16.20 19.29
N CYS A 361 0.25 -15.76 18.60
CA CYS A 361 1.58 -15.69 19.22
C CYS A 361 1.62 -14.58 20.28
N ALA A 362 2.19 -14.88 21.45
CA ALA A 362 2.36 -13.88 22.49
C ALA A 362 3.28 -12.74 22.00
N GLY A 363 2.80 -11.50 22.12
CA GLY A 363 3.50 -10.31 21.64
C GLY A 363 3.28 -10.00 20.16
N TYR A 364 2.48 -10.80 19.45
CA TYR A 364 2.06 -10.43 18.10
C TYR A 364 1.11 -9.23 18.19
N ILE A 365 1.44 -8.17 17.46
CA ILE A 365 0.61 -6.98 17.32
C ILE A 365 0.66 -6.56 15.86
N ARG A 366 -0.53 -6.35 15.29
CA ARG A 366 -0.70 -5.74 13.97
C ARG A 366 -1.58 -4.51 14.09
N GLU A 367 -1.14 -3.39 13.53
CA GLU A 367 -1.89 -2.13 13.49
C GLU A 367 -2.31 -1.85 12.03
N GLU A 368 -3.60 -1.87 11.75
CA GLU A 368 -4.19 -1.44 10.48
C GLU A 368 -4.52 0.05 10.55
N VAL A 369 -3.84 0.87 9.75
CA VAL A 369 -4.14 2.29 9.55
C VAL A 369 -5.18 2.40 8.45
N THR A 370 -6.45 2.36 8.84
CA THR A 370 -7.59 2.49 7.93
C THR A 370 -7.85 3.97 7.63
N LEU A 371 -7.53 4.40 6.42
CA LEU A 371 -7.76 5.76 5.94
C LEU A 371 -9.07 5.84 5.16
N ALA A 372 -9.76 6.96 5.34
CA ALA A 372 -11.00 7.30 4.65
C ALA A 372 -10.95 8.75 4.16
N ILE A 373 -11.92 9.10 3.31
CA ILE A 373 -12.08 10.45 2.76
C ILE A 373 -12.26 11.52 3.85
N ARG A 374 -12.91 11.14 4.96
CA ARG A 374 -13.03 12.00 6.15
C ARG A 374 -12.08 11.50 7.22
N THR A 375 -11.35 12.43 7.80
CA THR A 375 -10.41 12.19 8.92
C THR A 375 -11.10 11.50 10.10
N ALA A 376 -12.32 11.93 10.43
CA ALA A 376 -13.14 11.35 11.51
C ALA A 376 -13.60 9.90 11.26
N ASP A 377 -13.64 9.46 9.99
CA ASP A 377 -14.06 8.09 9.64
C ASP A 377 -12.86 7.12 9.53
N SER A 378 -11.66 7.62 9.82
CA SER A 378 -10.40 6.85 9.81
C SER A 378 -10.10 6.28 11.19
N ALA A 379 -9.41 5.14 11.24
CA ALA A 379 -9.08 4.43 12.48
C ALA A 379 -7.69 3.78 12.40
N VAL A 380 -7.05 3.58 13.55
CA VAL A 380 -5.97 2.62 13.73
C VAL A 380 -6.55 1.43 14.49
N VAL A 381 -6.53 0.27 13.86
CA VAL A 381 -7.11 -0.96 14.41
C VAL A 381 -5.99 -1.89 14.83
N SER A 382 -5.92 -2.21 16.11
CA SER A 382 -4.98 -3.20 16.63
C SER A 382 -5.58 -4.60 16.60
N HIS A 383 -4.86 -5.55 16.01
CA HIS A 383 -5.18 -6.97 16.01
C HIS A 383 -4.13 -7.71 16.85
N ASP A 384 -4.61 -8.66 17.66
CA ASP A 384 -3.81 -9.53 18.53
C ASP A 384 -3.47 -10.88 17.88
N ALA A 385 -3.92 -11.10 16.64
CA ALA A 385 -3.72 -12.34 15.91
C ALA A 385 -3.50 -12.07 14.41
N PRO A 386 -2.59 -12.81 13.75
CA PRO A 386 -2.43 -12.74 12.30
C PRO A 386 -3.66 -13.30 11.56
N THR A 387 -3.88 -12.75 10.37
CA THR A 387 -4.91 -13.23 9.43
C THR A 387 -4.43 -14.44 8.63
N ILE A 388 -5.37 -15.19 8.05
CA ILE A 388 -5.04 -16.32 7.16
C ILE A 388 -4.14 -15.83 6.01
N GLN A 389 -3.13 -16.62 5.64
CA GLN A 389 -2.06 -16.33 4.67
C GLN A 389 -1.05 -15.26 5.09
N GLU A 390 -1.21 -14.63 6.25
CA GLU A 390 -0.23 -13.69 6.79
C GLU A 390 0.99 -14.42 7.37
N VAL A 391 2.18 -13.84 7.23
CA VAL A 391 3.35 -14.28 7.99
C VAL A 391 3.32 -13.64 9.38
N CYS A 392 3.25 -14.47 10.41
CA CYS A 392 3.31 -14.02 11.80
C CYS A 392 4.67 -13.38 12.10
N SER A 393 4.69 -12.13 12.56
CA SER A 393 5.93 -11.40 12.88
C SER A 393 6.71 -11.97 14.07
N VAL A 394 6.08 -12.84 14.88
CA VAL A 394 6.69 -13.45 16.06
C VAL A 394 7.30 -14.83 15.76
N CYS A 395 6.55 -15.73 15.13
CA CYS A 395 7.02 -17.09 14.85
C CYS A 395 7.49 -17.31 13.40
N HIS A 396 7.27 -16.33 12.51
CA HIS A 396 7.60 -16.36 11.09
C HIS A 396 6.93 -17.49 10.29
N GLU A 397 5.85 -18.07 10.82
CA GLU A 397 5.01 -19.02 10.09
C GLU A 397 3.88 -18.32 9.35
N VAL A 398 3.56 -18.83 8.15
CA VAL A 398 2.36 -18.45 7.40
C VAL A 398 1.13 -19.08 8.07
N VAL A 399 0.12 -18.27 8.39
CA VAL A 399 -1.15 -18.76 8.94
C VAL A 399 -1.93 -19.52 7.87
N ASN A 400 -2.34 -20.77 8.16
CA ASN A 400 -3.11 -21.58 7.21
C ASN A 400 -4.57 -21.72 7.64
N SER A 401 -5.49 -21.80 6.68
CA SER A 401 -6.93 -21.99 6.95
C SER A 401 -7.29 -23.38 7.46
N GLY A 402 -6.41 -24.38 7.29
CA GLY A 402 -6.60 -25.76 7.73
C GLY A 402 -5.99 -26.09 9.10
N GLU A 403 -5.59 -25.08 9.87
CA GLU A 403 -4.98 -25.31 11.18
C GLU A 403 -6.04 -25.80 12.19
N VAL A 404 -5.73 -26.89 12.89
CA VAL A 404 -6.64 -27.48 13.87
C VAL A 404 -6.29 -26.97 15.27
N PHE A 405 -7.28 -26.41 15.96
CA PHE A 405 -7.18 -26.13 17.39
C PHE A 405 -7.60 -27.35 18.21
N HIS A 406 -6.68 -27.92 18.97
CA HIS A 406 -6.95 -29.04 19.84
C HIS A 406 -6.23 -28.84 21.18
N CYS A 407 -7.03 -28.57 22.22
CA CYS A 407 -6.51 -28.26 23.55
C CYS A 407 -7.03 -29.24 24.60
N ILE A 408 -6.16 -29.68 25.51
CA ILE A 408 -6.52 -30.63 26.58
C ILE A 408 -7.56 -30.12 27.57
N CYS A 409 -7.77 -28.80 27.63
CA CYS A 409 -8.81 -28.22 28.47
C CYS A 409 -10.23 -28.43 27.90
N GLY A 410 -10.36 -29.04 26.71
CA GLY A 410 -11.65 -29.33 26.07
C GLY A 410 -12.37 -28.12 25.46
N LYS A 411 -11.81 -26.91 25.60
CA LYS A 411 -12.35 -25.71 24.95
C LYS A 411 -12.10 -25.80 23.44
N LYS A 412 -13.16 -25.55 22.66
CA LYS A 412 -13.12 -25.60 21.18
C LYS A 412 -12.48 -24.37 20.55
N GLU A 413 -12.37 -23.28 21.30
CA GLU A 413 -11.83 -22.01 20.83
C GLU A 413 -10.62 -21.59 21.67
N PRO A 414 -9.66 -20.87 21.06
CA PRO A 414 -8.47 -20.35 21.74
C PRO A 414 -8.77 -19.21 22.73
N GLY A 415 -9.98 -18.63 22.68
CA GLY A 415 -10.32 -17.42 23.42
C GLY A 415 -9.39 -16.25 23.06
N LEU A 416 -9.21 -15.32 23.99
CA LEU A 416 -8.33 -14.16 23.81
C LEU A 416 -6.85 -14.46 24.13
N GLY A 417 -6.55 -15.66 24.64
CA GLY A 417 -5.22 -16.01 25.13
C GLY A 417 -4.24 -16.40 24.02
N PRO A 418 -2.93 -16.37 24.31
CA PRO A 418 -1.92 -16.84 23.37
C PRO A 418 -2.05 -18.36 23.13
N THR A 419 -1.75 -18.77 21.91
CA THR A 419 -1.72 -20.17 21.50
C THR A 419 -0.30 -20.62 21.16
N ALA A 420 -0.07 -21.93 21.25
CA ALA A 420 1.18 -22.57 20.91
C ALA A 420 0.93 -23.71 19.93
N LYS A 421 1.77 -23.80 18.89
CA LYS A 421 1.73 -24.85 17.88
C LYS A 421 2.58 -26.04 18.29
N CYS A 422 2.00 -27.22 18.26
CA CYS A 422 2.72 -28.45 18.53
C CYS A 422 3.74 -28.75 17.42
N ARG A 423 5.02 -28.91 17.75
CA ARG A 423 6.05 -29.23 16.75
C ARG A 423 5.83 -30.57 16.04
N LEU A 424 5.19 -31.53 16.70
CA LEU A 424 4.97 -32.89 16.19
C LEU A 424 3.69 -33.02 15.36
N CYS A 425 2.51 -32.77 15.95
CA CYS A 425 1.23 -32.93 15.24
C CYS A 425 0.73 -31.65 14.55
N LYS A 426 1.44 -30.53 14.68
CA LYS A 426 1.11 -29.21 14.11
C LYS A 426 -0.22 -28.61 14.59
N SER A 427 -0.91 -29.22 15.56
CA SER A 427 -2.13 -28.66 16.15
C SER A 427 -1.80 -27.49 17.09
N TRP A 428 -2.73 -26.55 17.20
CA TRP A 428 -2.66 -25.44 18.13
C TRP A 428 -3.34 -25.76 19.45
N SER A 429 -2.84 -25.22 20.55
CA SER A 429 -3.44 -25.33 21.87
C SER A 429 -3.25 -24.02 22.65
N HIS A 430 -4.00 -23.80 23.72
CA HIS A 430 -3.71 -22.69 24.63
C HIS A 430 -2.28 -22.81 25.14
N ARG A 431 -1.54 -21.70 25.18
CA ARG A 431 -0.15 -21.70 25.64
C ARG A 431 -0.02 -22.25 27.07
N ASP A 432 -0.95 -21.90 27.94
CA ASP A 432 -0.96 -22.34 29.35
C ASP A 432 -1.34 -23.82 29.51
N CYS A 433 -1.93 -24.43 28.48
CA CYS A 433 -2.21 -25.86 28.45
C CYS A 433 -1.07 -26.68 27.83
N ALA A 434 -0.05 -26.03 27.27
CA ALA A 434 1.17 -26.70 26.84
C ALA A 434 2.04 -27.01 28.08
N PRO A 435 2.65 -28.19 28.16
CA PRO A 435 3.60 -28.51 29.23
C PRO A 435 4.73 -27.48 29.24
N ALA A 436 5.12 -27.03 30.44
CA ALA A 436 6.12 -25.97 30.64
C ALA A 436 7.53 -26.30 30.10
N SER A 437 7.77 -27.54 29.67
CA SER A 437 8.99 -27.91 28.94
C SER A 437 9.07 -27.12 27.65
N ASN A 438 10.20 -26.45 27.39
CA ASN A 438 10.53 -25.60 26.23
C ASN A 438 10.32 -26.22 24.83
N ASP A 439 9.74 -27.40 24.72
CA ASP A 439 9.72 -28.22 23.53
C ASP A 439 8.50 -28.04 22.61
N SER A 440 7.63 -27.05 22.88
CA SER A 440 6.48 -26.74 22.03
C SER A 440 5.67 -27.98 21.64
N LEU A 441 5.50 -28.92 22.58
CA LEU A 441 4.71 -30.14 22.39
C LEU A 441 3.32 -29.90 22.97
N CYS A 442 2.26 -30.31 22.29
CA CYS A 442 0.96 -30.41 22.94
C CYS A 442 0.99 -31.55 23.97
N ALA A 443 0.14 -31.49 24.99
CA ALA A 443 0.11 -32.48 26.07
C ALA A 443 -0.17 -33.92 25.58
N PHE A 444 -0.90 -34.10 24.47
CA PHE A 444 -1.08 -35.41 23.84
C PHE A 444 0.24 -35.98 23.28
N CYS A 445 0.97 -35.16 22.52
CA CYS A 445 2.27 -35.54 21.98
C CYS A 445 3.32 -35.72 23.09
N PHE A 446 3.29 -34.87 24.12
CA PHE A 446 4.18 -34.99 25.28
C PHE A 446 4.00 -36.32 26.01
N SER A 447 2.74 -36.71 26.29
CA SER A 447 2.43 -38.00 26.93
C SER A 447 2.94 -39.20 26.11
N ARG A 448 2.89 -39.10 24.77
CA ARG A 448 3.40 -40.13 23.87
C ARG A 448 4.93 -40.23 23.90
N THR A 449 5.62 -39.10 23.85
CA THR A 449 7.09 -39.07 23.89
C THR A 449 7.61 -39.56 25.23
N SER A 450 7.01 -39.14 26.34
CA SER A 450 7.42 -39.61 27.68
C SER A 450 7.20 -41.12 27.86
N ALA A 451 6.12 -41.68 27.30
CA ALA A 451 5.86 -43.11 27.40
C ALA A 451 6.87 -43.95 26.59
N GLN A 452 7.33 -43.45 25.44
CA GLN A 452 8.39 -44.09 24.66
C GLN A 452 9.72 -44.10 25.40
N ASP A 453 10.08 -42.99 26.06
CA ASP A 453 11.31 -42.89 26.87
C ASP A 453 11.30 -43.86 28.07
N HIS A 454 10.11 -44.22 28.55
CA HIS A 454 9.92 -45.21 29.62
C HIS A 454 9.71 -46.65 29.12
N GLY A 455 9.87 -46.92 27.81
CA GLY A 455 9.75 -48.27 27.23
C GLY A 455 8.33 -48.83 27.21
N ILE A 456 7.30 -47.98 27.34
CA ILE A 456 5.90 -48.39 27.29
C ILE A 456 5.43 -48.35 25.83
N ALA A 457 5.18 -49.51 25.24
CA ALA A 457 4.66 -49.62 23.87
C ALA A 457 3.20 -49.13 23.81
N ILE A 458 2.98 -47.91 23.35
CA ILE A 458 1.65 -47.39 23.01
C ILE A 458 1.32 -47.79 21.56
N SER A 459 0.18 -48.45 21.34
CA SER A 459 -0.32 -48.79 20.01
C SER A 459 -0.66 -47.52 19.20
N ASN A 460 -0.35 -47.55 17.89
CA ASN A 460 -0.51 -46.43 16.97
C ASN A 460 -1.98 -46.04 16.78
N ILE A 461 -2.44 -45.04 17.53
CA ILE A 461 -3.69 -44.31 17.23
C ILE A 461 -3.32 -43.12 16.33
N ASP A 462 -3.92 -43.03 15.14
CA ASP A 462 -3.70 -41.93 14.20
C ASP A 462 -4.41 -40.67 14.70
N PRO A 463 -3.68 -39.59 15.06
CA PRO A 463 -4.29 -38.35 15.56
C PRO A 463 -4.97 -37.52 14.46
N SER A 464 -4.91 -37.95 13.19
CA SER A 464 -5.54 -37.28 12.05
C SER A 464 -7.00 -37.68 11.84
N ALA A 465 -7.49 -38.72 12.53
CA ALA A 465 -8.84 -39.24 12.34
C ALA A 465 -9.86 -38.34 13.05
N PRO A 466 -10.88 -37.79 12.35
CA PRO A 466 -11.95 -37.03 12.99
C PRO A 466 -12.72 -37.95 13.96
N ALA A 467 -12.90 -37.50 15.19
CA ALA A 467 -13.65 -38.20 16.22
C ALA A 467 -15.16 -38.02 16.00
N ASP A 468 -15.73 -38.70 15.01
CA ASP A 468 -17.18 -38.75 14.80
C ASP A 468 -17.63 -40.19 14.45
N SER A 469 -18.02 -40.96 15.46
CA SER A 469 -18.98 -42.07 15.28
C SER A 469 -19.65 -42.41 16.61
N GLU A 470 -20.69 -41.68 16.97
CA GLU A 470 -21.79 -42.16 17.83
C GLU A 470 -22.90 -41.10 17.88
N ASP A 471 -23.70 -41.00 16.81
CA ASP A 471 -25.14 -40.71 16.86
C ASP A 471 -25.71 -40.70 15.43
N MET A 472 -26.00 -41.90 14.91
CA MET A 472 -26.82 -42.04 13.71
C MET A 472 -27.65 -43.33 13.78
N GLN A 473 -28.55 -43.39 14.77
CA GLN A 473 -29.62 -44.38 14.84
C GLN A 473 -30.95 -43.70 15.18
N ASP A 474 -31.49 -42.88 14.28
CA ASP A 474 -32.94 -42.64 14.21
C ASP A 474 -33.35 -41.96 12.90
N ALA A 475 -33.37 -42.72 11.80
CA ALA A 475 -34.07 -42.31 10.56
C ALA A 475 -34.28 -43.51 9.61
N GLN A 476 -35.03 -44.53 10.03
CA GLN A 476 -35.56 -45.54 9.10
C GLN A 476 -37.03 -45.85 9.39
N ARG A 477 -37.93 -44.98 8.90
CA ARG A 477 -39.29 -45.36 8.53
C ARG A 477 -39.78 -44.51 7.36
N ARG A 478 -39.73 -45.03 6.14
CA ARG A 478 -40.77 -44.84 5.10
C ARG A 478 -40.83 -46.04 4.15
N PRO A 479 -42.02 -46.40 3.65
CA PRO A 479 -42.25 -47.63 2.91
C PRO A 479 -42.02 -47.47 1.39
N ALA A 480 -41.82 -48.63 0.76
CA ALA A 480 -41.64 -48.84 -0.67
C ALA A 480 -42.89 -48.53 -1.51
N MET A 481 -42.67 -48.05 -2.73
CA MET A 481 -43.56 -48.28 -3.88
C MET A 481 -42.73 -48.56 -5.14
N ALA A 482 -43.29 -49.44 -5.96
CA ALA A 482 -42.72 -50.13 -7.11
C ALA A 482 -42.70 -49.26 -8.40
N PRO A 483 -42.09 -49.74 -9.50
CA PRO A 483 -41.70 -48.94 -10.67
C PRO A 483 -42.75 -48.98 -11.78
N HIS A 484 -42.81 -47.93 -12.61
CA HIS A 484 -43.39 -48.00 -13.96
C HIS A 484 -42.75 -46.98 -14.91
N ASP A 485 -42.21 -47.55 -16.00
CA ASP A 485 -42.32 -47.21 -17.41
C ASP A 485 -41.90 -45.85 -17.99
N ALA A 486 -41.16 -46.02 -19.09
CA ALA A 486 -40.74 -45.05 -20.08
C ALA A 486 -41.92 -44.50 -20.90
N GLY A 487 -41.83 -43.22 -21.24
CA GLY A 487 -42.67 -42.57 -22.23
C GLY A 487 -42.04 -41.26 -22.71
N ALA A 488 -41.63 -41.23 -23.98
CA ALA A 488 -41.26 -40.04 -24.71
C ALA A 488 -42.49 -39.13 -24.96
N ILE A 489 -42.31 -37.81 -25.00
CA ILE A 489 -43.15 -36.76 -25.63
C ILE A 489 -42.28 -35.48 -25.59
N ASP A 490 -41.77 -35.00 -26.73
CA ASP A 490 -42.39 -34.03 -27.66
C ASP A 490 -42.42 -32.60 -27.08
N THR A 491 -41.59 -31.72 -27.64
CA THR A 491 -41.49 -30.30 -27.28
C THR A 491 -42.01 -29.45 -28.43
N SER A 492 -43.25 -28.96 -28.29
CA SER A 492 -43.74 -27.79 -29.03
C SER A 492 -44.74 -27.01 -28.16
N GLU A 493 -44.44 -25.74 -27.90
CA GLU A 493 -45.38 -24.70 -27.47
C GLU A 493 -44.68 -23.36 -27.80
N GLU A 494 -44.97 -22.79 -28.96
CA GLU A 494 -45.95 -21.71 -29.19
C GLU A 494 -45.60 -20.38 -28.50
N ALA A 495 -45.11 -19.45 -29.32
CA ALA A 495 -44.91 -18.05 -28.99
C ALA A 495 -46.20 -17.25 -29.30
N PRO A 496 -46.60 -16.28 -28.46
CA PRO A 496 -47.66 -15.35 -28.82
C PRO A 496 -47.09 -14.16 -29.61
N ALA A 497 -47.72 -13.91 -30.75
CA ALA A 497 -47.52 -12.75 -31.61
C ALA A 497 -48.10 -11.47 -31.00
N LEU A 498 -47.40 -10.35 -31.20
CA LEU A 498 -47.94 -8.98 -31.04
C LEU A 498 -47.51 -8.11 -32.24
N PRO A 499 -48.28 -7.04 -32.54
CA PRO A 499 -48.55 -6.63 -33.91
C PRO A 499 -47.60 -5.57 -34.47
N THR A 500 -47.46 -5.61 -35.79
CA THR A 500 -46.95 -4.55 -36.67
C THR A 500 -47.88 -3.34 -36.71
N VAL A 501 -47.34 -2.14 -36.50
CA VAL A 501 -47.94 -0.86 -36.94
C VAL A 501 -46.86 0.06 -37.51
N ASP A 502 -47.26 0.74 -38.58
CA ASP A 502 -46.51 1.47 -39.58
C ASP A 502 -45.76 2.76 -39.17
N LYS A 503 -44.81 3.10 -40.05
CA LYS A 503 -44.17 4.41 -40.23
C LYS A 503 -45.18 5.54 -40.48
N ALA A 504 -45.01 6.69 -39.82
CA ALA A 504 -45.02 8.01 -40.47
C ALA A 504 -44.71 9.18 -39.52
N ALA A 505 -43.70 9.96 -39.90
CA ALA A 505 -43.57 11.42 -39.82
C ALA A 505 -44.15 12.23 -38.64
N SER A 506 -43.27 12.91 -37.89
CA SER A 506 -43.36 14.36 -37.57
C SER A 506 -42.12 14.82 -36.79
N ARG A 507 -41.28 15.66 -37.40
CA ARG A 507 -41.18 17.13 -37.20
C ARG A 507 -40.45 17.58 -35.93
N ARG A 508 -39.21 18.03 -36.18
CA ARG A 508 -38.59 19.28 -35.71
C ARG A 508 -39.16 19.90 -34.43
N LEU A 509 -38.39 19.89 -33.36
CA LEU A 509 -38.26 21.02 -32.46
C LEU A 509 -36.77 21.24 -32.13
N ARG A 510 -36.24 22.32 -32.71
CA ARG A 510 -34.99 22.97 -32.29
C ARG A 510 -35.24 23.57 -30.90
N SER A 511 -34.56 23.11 -29.87
CA SER A 511 -34.42 23.89 -28.64
C SER A 511 -33.34 24.94 -28.87
N GLN A 512 -33.74 26.19 -28.70
CA GLN A 512 -32.91 27.37 -28.78
C GLN A 512 -32.04 27.46 -27.53
N ASN A 513 -30.78 27.79 -27.76
CA ASN A 513 -29.77 28.08 -26.76
C ASN A 513 -29.73 29.61 -26.60
N PRO A 514 -30.08 30.21 -25.44
CA PRO A 514 -30.02 31.65 -25.30
C PRO A 514 -29.13 32.05 -24.12
N PHE A 515 -27.80 32.06 -24.28
CA PHE A 515 -26.94 32.98 -23.52
C PHE A 515 -25.67 33.30 -24.31
N ARG A 516 -25.77 34.40 -25.08
CA ARG A 516 -24.64 35.11 -25.66
C ARG A 516 -24.83 36.58 -25.32
N THR A 517 -24.09 37.08 -24.34
CA THR A 517 -23.89 38.52 -24.16
C THR A 517 -22.40 38.80 -24.10
N HIS A 518 -22.01 39.69 -25.02
CA HIS A 518 -20.72 40.34 -25.14
C HIS A 518 -20.36 41.10 -23.87
N ASN A 519 -19.08 41.12 -23.50
CA ASN A 519 -18.27 42.35 -23.52
C ASN A 519 -16.84 42.06 -23.06
N ASN A 520 -15.89 42.27 -23.97
CA ASN A 520 -14.48 42.40 -23.67
C ASN A 520 -13.98 43.69 -24.35
N PRO A 521 -13.64 44.74 -23.58
CA PRO A 521 -12.98 45.90 -24.16
C PRO A 521 -11.73 46.26 -23.36
N PHE A 522 -10.58 45.64 -23.62
CA PHE A 522 -9.30 46.30 -23.35
C PHE A 522 -8.24 45.88 -24.37
N ARG A 523 -8.02 46.80 -25.31
CA ARG A 523 -6.81 46.89 -26.13
C ARG A 523 -6.44 48.38 -26.21
N ARG A 524 -5.49 48.79 -25.40
CA ARG A 524 -4.51 49.85 -25.68
C ARG A 524 -3.22 49.47 -24.98
#